data_AF-A0A4R4FAE3-F1
#
_entry.id   AF-A0A4R4FAE3-F1
#
_cell.length_a   1.000
_cell.length_b   1.000
_cell.length_c   1.000
_cell.angle_alpha   90.00
_cell.angle_beta   90.00
_cell.angle_gamma   90.00
#
_symmetry.space_group_name_H-M   'P 1'
#
loop_
_entity.id
_entity.type
_entity.pdbx_description
1 polymer ?
#
loop_
_entity_poly.entity_id
_entity_poly.type
_entity_poly.pdbx_seq_one_letter_code
_entity_poly.pdbx_strand_id
1 'polypeptide(L)'
;MAKYECAMCGKTLGLMETISREFQDDKNRGLCPKCHRYFVNTVKKRLDEMNDSIGYNSVKQSILEQIRAENGNSGYEYVEDYFKYQEAQNLKEENARWEACPVCGKIRDPQEDICGTCGYIYTDIKGLSNEDYVKAAKTRFEQYRRNPLYEYKVEVVQDSALTGAFKKTDIQNVLAVYALDGWRLHTAVTNELGKMVLSAAGIGTNATVDQMILIFERCIKDRTLE
;
A
#
# COMPACT_ATOMS: atom_id res chain seq x y z
N MET A 1 -40.88 -3.07 31.65
CA MET A 1 -39.65 -3.39 32.41
C MET A 1 -39.11 -4.70 31.86
N ALA A 2 -37.87 -4.74 31.39
CA ALA A 2 -37.35 -5.89 30.65
C ALA A 2 -37.16 -7.10 31.59
N LYS A 3 -38.07 -8.06 31.48
CA LYS A 3 -37.87 -9.42 32.01
C LYS A 3 -36.82 -10.08 31.14
N TYR A 4 -35.75 -10.57 31.74
CA TYR A 4 -34.71 -11.27 31.00
C TYR A 4 -35.00 -12.77 30.98
N GLU A 5 -34.83 -13.42 29.84
CA GLU A 5 -35.03 -14.86 29.71
C GLU A 5 -33.70 -15.55 29.38
N CYS A 6 -33.41 -16.64 30.09
CA CYS A 6 -32.23 -17.43 29.81
C CYS A 6 -32.32 -18.07 28.41
N ALA A 7 -31.34 -17.82 27.56
CA ALA A 7 -31.34 -18.31 26.18
C ALA A 7 -31.29 -19.85 26.07
N MET A 8 -30.80 -20.54 27.10
CA MET A 8 -30.67 -21.99 27.09
C MET A 8 -31.83 -22.74 27.72
N CYS A 9 -32.45 -22.19 28.79
CA CYS A 9 -33.53 -22.88 29.49
C CYS A 9 -34.88 -22.15 29.48
N GLY A 10 -34.96 -20.97 28.86
CA GLY A 10 -36.19 -20.16 28.77
C GLY A 10 -36.67 -19.57 30.09
N LYS A 11 -35.96 -19.80 31.20
CA LYS A 11 -36.38 -19.30 32.52
C LYS A 11 -36.26 -17.78 32.57
N THR A 12 -37.35 -17.11 32.96
CA THR A 12 -37.34 -15.69 33.29
C THR A 12 -36.53 -15.43 34.56
N LEU A 13 -35.60 -14.48 34.50
CA LEU A 13 -34.70 -14.12 35.60
C LEU A 13 -35.21 -12.88 36.34
N GLY A 14 -34.99 -12.86 37.66
CA GLY A 14 -35.37 -11.76 38.55
C GLY A 14 -34.34 -10.62 38.58
N LEU A 15 -34.70 -9.51 39.23
CA LEU A 15 -33.93 -8.25 39.34
C LEU A 15 -32.48 -8.38 39.86
N MET A 16 -32.09 -9.49 40.49
CA MET A 16 -30.76 -9.69 41.09
C MET A 16 -29.93 -10.83 40.45
N GLU A 17 -30.45 -11.52 39.44
CA GLU A 17 -29.73 -12.63 38.81
C GLU A 17 -28.79 -12.11 37.71
N THR A 18 -27.48 -12.33 37.87
CA THR A 18 -26.46 -11.99 36.88
C THR A 18 -26.59 -12.86 35.63
N ILE A 19 -26.46 -12.26 34.46
CA ILE A 19 -26.50 -12.93 33.16
C ILE A 19 -25.10 -13.01 32.59
N SER A 20 -24.66 -14.21 32.21
CA SER A 20 -23.40 -14.42 31.51
C SER A 20 -23.62 -14.41 30.00
N ARG A 21 -22.70 -13.81 29.26
CA ARG A 21 -22.73 -13.71 27.80
C ARG A 21 -21.45 -14.29 27.24
N GLU A 22 -21.57 -15.39 26.51
CA GLU A 22 -20.40 -16.14 26.03
C GLU A 22 -19.85 -15.61 24.70
N PHE A 23 -20.70 -14.93 23.94
CA PHE A 23 -20.38 -14.34 22.65
C PHE A 23 -21.30 -13.14 22.40
N GLN A 24 -20.92 -12.30 21.44
CA GLN A 24 -21.73 -11.18 21.01
C GLN A 24 -22.70 -11.64 19.92
N ASP A 25 -24.00 -11.47 20.15
CA ASP A 25 -25.04 -11.75 19.19
C ASP A 25 -26.07 -10.62 19.11
N ASP A 26 -26.73 -10.50 17.96
CA ASP A 26 -27.68 -9.41 17.67
C ASP A 26 -28.94 -9.47 18.55
N LYS A 27 -29.22 -10.66 19.09
CA LYS A 27 -30.38 -10.93 19.97
C LYS A 27 -30.09 -10.57 21.42
N ASN A 28 -28.87 -10.16 21.75
CA ASN A 28 -28.42 -9.84 23.11
C ASN A 28 -28.82 -10.95 24.11
N ARG A 29 -28.64 -12.20 23.72
CA ARG A 29 -28.96 -13.40 24.50
C ARG A 29 -27.89 -13.67 25.57
N GLY A 30 -28.26 -14.44 26.57
CA GLY A 30 -27.41 -14.70 27.73
C GLY A 30 -27.97 -15.79 28.61
N LEU A 31 -27.10 -16.31 29.48
CA LEU A 31 -27.35 -17.48 30.28
C LEU A 31 -27.54 -17.12 31.75
N CYS A 32 -28.48 -17.80 32.40
CA CYS A 32 -28.54 -17.80 33.86
C CYS A 32 -27.31 -18.50 34.45
N PRO A 33 -26.97 -18.29 35.73
CA PRO A 33 -25.76 -18.85 36.33
C PRO A 33 -25.64 -20.38 36.21
N LYS A 34 -26.77 -21.10 36.30
CA LYS A 34 -26.80 -22.56 36.14
C LYS A 34 -26.48 -22.99 34.71
N CYS A 35 -27.12 -22.36 33.72
CA CYS A 35 -26.88 -22.66 32.31
C CYS A 35 -25.49 -22.23 31.85
N HIS A 36 -24.97 -21.13 32.39
CA HIS A 36 -23.59 -20.70 32.14
C HIS A 36 -22.58 -21.74 32.65
N ARG A 37 -22.71 -22.20 33.90
CA ARG A 37 -21.82 -23.24 34.44
C ARG A 37 -21.88 -24.53 33.64
N TYR A 38 -23.08 -24.93 33.22
CA TYR A 38 -23.26 -26.08 32.35
C TYR A 38 -22.60 -25.87 30.98
N PHE A 39 -22.82 -24.71 30.35
CA PHE A 39 -22.18 -24.36 29.08
C PHE A 39 -20.66 -24.42 29.15
N VAL A 40 -20.05 -23.86 30.19
CA VAL A 40 -18.58 -23.89 30.36
C VAL A 40 -18.07 -25.32 30.49
N ASN A 41 -18.73 -26.16 31.29
CA ASN A 41 -18.27 -27.52 31.56
C ASN A 41 -18.55 -28.51 30.43
N THR A 42 -19.60 -28.28 29.64
CA THR A 42 -20.04 -29.21 28.59
C THR A 42 -19.60 -28.75 27.21
N VAL A 43 -19.71 -27.46 26.91
CA VAL A 43 -19.40 -26.90 25.60
C VAL A 43 -17.94 -26.48 25.54
N LYS A 44 -17.53 -25.50 26.36
CA LYS A 44 -16.15 -24.94 26.29
C LYS A 44 -15.08 -25.99 26.62
N LYS A 45 -15.23 -26.68 27.74
CA LYS A 45 -14.24 -27.68 28.17
C LYS A 45 -13.99 -28.78 27.12
N ARG A 46 -15.04 -29.29 26.47
CA ARG A 46 -14.91 -30.32 25.44
C ARG A 46 -14.27 -29.80 24.15
N LEU A 47 -14.36 -28.51 23.87
CA LEU A 47 -13.66 -27.86 22.77
C LEU A 47 -12.19 -27.65 23.11
N ASP A 48 -11.89 -27.20 24.34
CA ASP A 48 -10.53 -26.98 24.81
C ASP A 48 -9.71 -28.28 24.88
N GLU A 49 -10.37 -29.43 25.08
CA GLU A 49 -9.75 -30.76 25.09
C GLU A 49 -9.43 -31.30 23.67
N MET A 50 -9.70 -30.54 22.61
CA MET A 50 -9.46 -30.94 21.22
C MET A 50 -8.16 -30.34 20.64
N ASN A 51 -7.33 -31.20 20.03
CA ASN A 51 -6.08 -30.78 19.37
C ASN A 51 -6.11 -30.77 17.84
N ASP A 52 -7.09 -31.37 17.16
CA ASP A 52 -7.12 -31.49 15.69
C ASP A 52 -8.51 -31.27 15.04
N SER A 53 -8.50 -30.73 13.82
CA SER A 53 -9.68 -30.29 13.05
C SER A 53 -10.64 -31.41 12.67
N ILE A 54 -10.15 -32.64 12.48
CA ILE A 54 -10.97 -33.80 12.10
C ILE A 54 -11.97 -34.16 13.21
N GLY A 55 -11.58 -33.98 14.48
CA GLY A 55 -12.46 -34.25 15.61
C GLY A 55 -13.48 -33.13 15.86
N TYR A 56 -13.24 -31.91 15.39
CA TYR A 56 -14.04 -30.74 15.76
C TYR A 56 -15.51 -30.92 15.33
N ASN A 57 -15.73 -31.37 14.10
CA ASN A 57 -17.08 -31.57 13.58
C ASN A 57 -17.83 -32.69 14.32
N SER A 58 -17.16 -33.79 14.67
CA SER A 58 -17.81 -34.89 15.40
C SER A 58 -18.15 -34.50 16.84
N VAL A 59 -17.27 -33.77 17.52
CA VAL A 59 -17.52 -33.25 18.87
C VAL A 59 -18.60 -32.17 18.86
N LYS A 60 -18.59 -31.26 17.88
CA LYS A 60 -19.65 -30.25 17.69
C LYS A 60 -21.03 -30.91 17.59
N GLN A 61 -21.17 -31.92 16.73
CA GLN A 61 -22.45 -32.64 16.59
C GLN A 61 -22.85 -33.37 17.87
N SER A 62 -21.90 -34.06 18.53
CA SER A 62 -22.15 -34.73 19.81
C SER A 62 -22.61 -33.77 20.91
N ILE A 63 -22.02 -32.57 21.00
CA ILE A 63 -22.44 -31.53 21.94
C ILE A 63 -23.86 -31.08 21.59
N LEU A 64 -24.13 -30.74 20.33
CA LEU A 64 -25.43 -30.24 19.90
C LEU A 64 -26.58 -31.23 20.17
N GLU A 65 -26.35 -32.53 19.93
CA GLU A 65 -27.32 -33.59 20.24
C GLU A 65 -27.61 -33.68 21.74
N GLN A 66 -26.56 -33.63 22.57
CA GLN A 66 -26.71 -33.62 24.03
C GLN A 66 -27.51 -32.40 24.51
N ILE A 67 -27.19 -31.21 24.00
CA ILE A 67 -27.90 -29.96 24.34
C ILE A 67 -29.37 -30.04 23.93
N ARG A 68 -29.65 -30.59 22.73
CA ARG A 68 -31.04 -30.75 22.26
C ARG A 68 -31.84 -31.67 23.19
N ALA A 69 -31.22 -32.74 23.69
CA ALA A 69 -31.86 -33.67 24.61
C ALA A 69 -32.09 -33.07 26.01
N GLU A 70 -31.12 -32.31 26.54
CA GLU A 70 -31.15 -31.81 27.92
C GLU A 70 -31.79 -30.42 28.08
N ASN A 71 -31.70 -29.57 27.06
CA ASN A 71 -32.10 -28.16 27.10
C ASN A 71 -33.08 -27.76 25.99
N GLY A 72 -33.46 -28.69 25.12
CA GLY A 72 -34.42 -28.45 24.05
C GLY A 72 -33.89 -27.53 22.95
N ASN A 73 -34.82 -27.06 22.11
CA ASN A 73 -34.47 -26.30 20.90
C ASN A 73 -33.82 -24.95 21.21
N SER A 74 -34.26 -24.23 22.25
CA SER A 74 -33.65 -22.95 22.63
C SER A 74 -32.18 -23.09 23.00
N GLY A 75 -31.83 -24.12 23.77
CA GLY A 75 -30.45 -24.44 24.09
C GLY A 75 -29.65 -24.82 22.85
N TYR A 76 -30.21 -25.66 21.98
CA TYR A 76 -29.58 -26.07 20.72
C TYR A 76 -29.23 -24.86 19.85
N GLU A 77 -30.19 -23.97 19.60
CA GLU A 77 -30.00 -22.77 18.78
C GLU A 77 -28.93 -21.84 19.37
N TYR A 78 -28.92 -21.64 20.70
CA TYR A 78 -27.93 -20.79 21.34
C TYR A 78 -26.50 -21.34 21.18
N VAL A 79 -26.32 -22.65 21.35
CA VAL A 79 -25.01 -23.30 21.23
C VAL A 79 -24.58 -23.40 19.77
N GLU A 80 -25.50 -23.63 18.84
CA GLU A 80 -25.21 -23.60 17.40
C GLU A 80 -24.71 -22.22 16.95
N ASP A 81 -25.33 -21.14 17.42
CA ASP A 81 -24.91 -19.78 17.10
C ASP A 81 -23.55 -19.43 17.73
N TYR A 82 -23.25 -19.96 18.91
CA TYR A 82 -21.91 -19.86 19.49
C TYR A 82 -20.84 -20.50 18.60
N PHE A 83 -21.11 -21.68 18.02
CA PHE A 83 -20.17 -22.33 17.10
C PHE A 83 -19.96 -21.50 15.83
N LYS A 84 -21.03 -20.95 15.25
CA LYS A 84 -20.93 -20.05 14.09
C LYS A 84 -20.09 -18.81 14.42
N TYR A 85 -20.26 -18.26 15.61
CA TYR A 85 -19.46 -17.11 16.08
C TYR A 85 -17.98 -17.47 16.18
N GLN A 86 -17.64 -18.60 16.81
CA GLN A 86 -16.24 -19.07 16.93
C GLN A 86 -15.61 -19.32 15.55
N GLU A 87 -16.31 -19.99 14.65
CA GLU A 87 -15.85 -20.22 13.27
C GLU A 87 -15.59 -18.89 12.53
N ALA A 88 -16.47 -17.90 12.71
CA ALA A 88 -16.30 -16.59 12.11
C ALA A 88 -15.13 -15.79 12.72
N GLN A 89 -14.84 -15.95 14.02
CA GLN A 89 -13.65 -15.34 14.64
C GLN A 89 -12.37 -16.00 14.14
N ASN A 90 -12.33 -17.33 14.07
CA ASN A 90 -11.18 -18.05 13.53
C ASN A 90 -10.89 -17.66 12.07
N LEU A 91 -11.93 -17.53 11.23
CA LEU A 91 -11.76 -17.03 9.86
C LEU A 91 -11.27 -15.58 9.82
N LYS A 92 -11.68 -14.71 10.75
CA LYS A 92 -11.16 -13.34 10.84
C LYS A 92 -9.71 -13.32 11.27
N GLU A 93 -9.32 -14.14 12.23
CA GLU A 93 -7.94 -14.27 12.68
C GLU A 93 -7.05 -14.86 11.58
N GLU A 94 -7.50 -15.90 10.88
CA GLU A 94 -6.81 -16.44 9.71
C GLU A 94 -6.66 -15.37 8.63
N ASN A 95 -7.72 -14.65 8.27
CA ASN A 95 -7.64 -13.61 7.24
C ASN A 95 -6.76 -12.41 7.67
N ALA A 96 -6.75 -12.06 8.96
CA ALA A 96 -5.89 -11.00 9.51
C ALA A 96 -4.42 -11.43 9.62
N ARG A 97 -4.15 -12.75 9.66
CA ARG A 97 -2.79 -13.29 9.63
C ARG A 97 -2.11 -13.03 8.30
N TRP A 98 -2.82 -13.01 7.18
CA TRP A 98 -2.16 -12.86 5.87
C TRP A 98 -1.70 -11.42 5.62
N GLU A 99 -0.46 -11.27 5.15
CA GLU A 99 0.13 -9.98 4.81
C GLU A 99 0.28 -9.83 3.30
N ALA A 100 0.40 -8.59 2.80
CA ALA A 100 0.76 -8.36 1.40
C ALA A 100 2.28 -8.21 1.26
N CYS A 101 2.87 -8.84 0.24
CA CYS A 101 4.26 -8.60 -0.13
C CYS A 101 4.48 -7.12 -0.51
N PRO A 102 5.49 -6.43 0.05
CA PRO A 102 5.71 -5.00 -0.22
C PRO A 102 6.18 -4.72 -1.65
N VAL A 103 6.65 -5.74 -2.38
CA VAL A 103 7.14 -5.62 -3.75
C VAL A 103 6.06 -5.92 -4.78
N CYS A 104 5.34 -7.06 -4.64
CA CYS A 104 4.38 -7.50 -5.66
C CYS A 104 2.91 -7.45 -5.23
N GLY A 105 2.61 -7.10 -3.98
CA GLY A 105 1.26 -6.93 -3.45
C GLY A 105 0.46 -8.23 -3.27
N LYS A 106 1.04 -9.40 -3.59
CA LYS A 106 0.35 -10.68 -3.35
C LYS A 106 0.30 -11.02 -1.87
N ILE A 107 -0.80 -11.67 -1.52
CA ILE A 107 -1.07 -12.17 -0.18
C ILE A 107 -0.07 -13.31 0.13
N ARG A 108 0.52 -13.27 1.33
CA ARG A 108 1.50 -14.24 1.83
C ARG A 108 1.16 -14.67 3.26
N ASP A 109 1.65 -15.83 3.65
CA ASP A 109 1.75 -16.19 5.06
C ASP A 109 2.96 -15.47 5.69
N PRO A 110 2.81 -14.76 6.83
CA PRO A 110 3.93 -14.12 7.52
C PRO A 110 5.10 -15.04 7.87
N GLN A 111 4.85 -16.35 7.97
CA GLN A 111 5.87 -17.37 8.27
C GLN A 111 6.80 -17.67 7.09
N GLU A 112 6.49 -17.21 5.87
CA GLU A 112 7.40 -17.37 4.73
C GLU A 112 8.55 -16.37 4.80
N ASP A 113 9.78 -16.86 4.63
CA ASP A 113 11.00 -16.02 4.59
C ASP A 113 11.25 -15.41 3.20
N ILE A 114 10.63 -15.97 2.14
CA ILE A 114 10.81 -15.53 0.75
C ILE A 114 9.46 -15.52 0.02
N CYS A 115 9.19 -14.45 -0.73
CA CYS A 115 8.00 -14.35 -1.57
C CYS A 115 8.05 -15.37 -2.72
N GLY A 116 7.14 -16.35 -2.72
CA GLY A 116 7.05 -17.35 -3.79
C GLY A 116 6.70 -16.82 -5.20
N THR A 117 6.36 -15.54 -5.34
CA THR A 117 6.09 -14.91 -6.65
C THR A 117 7.25 -14.05 -7.16
N CYS A 118 7.83 -13.19 -6.32
CA CYS A 118 8.82 -12.21 -6.76
C CYS A 118 10.21 -12.40 -6.12
N GLY A 119 10.38 -13.40 -5.25
CA GLY A 119 11.66 -13.70 -4.61
C GLY A 119 12.11 -12.71 -3.53
N TYR A 120 11.24 -11.80 -3.08
CA TYR A 120 11.57 -10.86 -2.00
C TYR A 120 11.82 -11.59 -0.68
N ILE A 121 12.95 -11.32 -0.03
CA ILE A 121 13.37 -11.95 1.23
C ILE A 121 12.88 -11.08 2.40
N TYR A 122 11.97 -11.59 3.23
CA TYR A 122 11.34 -10.84 4.32
C TYR A 122 12.23 -10.73 5.57
N THR A 123 13.17 -11.67 5.75
CA THR A 123 14.15 -11.64 6.85
C THR A 123 15.19 -10.54 6.69
N ASP A 124 15.32 -9.97 5.49
CA ASP A 124 16.23 -8.88 5.15
C ASP A 124 15.62 -7.48 5.34
N ILE A 125 14.50 -7.37 6.07
CA ILE A 125 14.06 -6.07 6.58
C ILE A 125 15.06 -5.62 7.65
N LYS A 126 16.19 -5.05 7.22
CA LYS A 126 16.90 -4.07 8.03
C LYS A 126 15.92 -2.92 8.25
N GLY A 127 15.18 -2.98 9.34
CA GLY A 127 14.49 -1.81 9.87
C GLY A 127 15.55 -0.75 10.05
N LEU A 128 15.59 0.23 9.14
CA LEU A 128 16.53 1.33 9.22
C LEU A 128 16.29 1.99 10.58
N SER A 129 17.32 1.97 11.42
CA SER A 129 17.27 2.65 12.69
C SER A 129 17.16 4.16 12.45
N ASN A 130 16.72 4.93 13.44
CA ASN A 130 16.80 6.39 13.38
C ASN A 130 18.23 6.86 13.08
N GLU A 131 19.23 6.14 13.55
CA GLU A 131 20.65 6.41 13.26
C GLU A 131 20.98 6.21 11.78
N ASP A 132 20.41 5.19 11.13
CA ASP A 132 20.59 4.97 9.68
C ASP A 132 19.95 6.09 8.86
N TYR A 133 18.76 6.57 9.25
CA TYR A 133 18.12 7.72 8.62
C TYR A 133 18.94 9.00 8.79
N VAL A 134 19.43 9.27 10.00
CA VAL A 134 20.29 10.43 10.28
C VAL A 134 21.60 10.34 9.49
N LYS A 135 22.21 9.16 9.43
CA LYS A 135 23.43 8.91 8.65
C LYS A 135 23.19 9.11 7.16
N ALA A 136 22.09 8.59 6.62
CA ALA A 136 21.73 8.78 5.21
C ALA A 136 21.48 10.26 4.89
N ALA A 137 20.77 10.99 5.76
CA ALA A 137 20.51 12.42 5.61
C ALA A 137 21.82 13.24 5.64
N LYS A 138 22.72 12.95 6.59
CA LYS A 138 24.04 13.59 6.69
C LYS A 138 24.91 13.29 5.46
N THR A 139 24.93 12.04 5.01
CA THR A 139 25.68 11.61 3.83
C THR A 139 25.19 12.32 2.57
N ARG A 140 23.86 12.42 2.40
CA ARG A 140 23.24 13.18 1.30
C ARG A 140 23.62 14.66 1.36
N PHE A 141 23.61 15.26 2.56
CA PHE A 141 24.00 16.66 2.73
C PHE A 141 25.48 16.91 2.38
N GLU A 142 26.39 16.03 2.84
CA GLU A 142 27.82 16.09 2.48
C GLU A 142 28.03 15.91 0.97
N GLN A 143 27.28 15.00 0.34
CA GLN A 143 27.31 14.80 -1.11
C GLN A 143 26.90 16.08 -1.85
N TYR A 144 25.85 16.78 -1.40
CA TYR A 144 25.44 18.04 -2.03
C TYR A 144 26.50 19.13 -1.94
N ARG A 145 27.22 19.23 -0.81
CA ARG A 145 28.32 20.20 -0.66
C ARG A 145 29.48 19.93 -1.62
N ARG A 146 29.69 18.65 -1.95
CA ARG A 146 30.68 18.16 -2.92
C ARG A 146 30.15 18.12 -4.35
N ASN A 147 28.90 18.50 -4.61
CA ASN A 147 28.44 18.56 -6.00
C ASN A 147 29.10 19.74 -6.69
N PRO A 148 29.53 19.59 -7.96
CA PRO A 148 30.03 20.72 -8.71
C PRO A 148 28.86 21.69 -8.92
N LEU A 149 29.16 22.98 -8.86
CA LEU A 149 28.17 24.02 -9.12
C LEU A 149 28.28 24.43 -10.58
N TYR A 150 27.15 24.58 -11.24
CA TYR A 150 27.08 24.95 -12.65
C TYR A 150 26.28 26.24 -12.81
N GLU A 151 26.71 27.07 -13.74
CA GLU A 151 25.90 28.15 -14.30
C GLU A 151 25.39 27.75 -15.68
N TYR A 152 24.25 28.30 -16.08
CA TYR A 152 23.55 27.96 -17.30
C TYR A 152 23.32 29.20 -18.16
N LYS A 153 23.37 29.02 -19.48
CA LYS A 153 23.01 30.04 -20.46
C LYS A 153 22.14 29.46 -21.56
N VAL A 154 21.16 30.22 -22.01
CA VAL A 154 20.20 29.79 -23.02
C VAL A 154 20.35 30.67 -24.25
N GLU A 155 20.49 30.03 -25.40
CA GLU A 155 20.52 30.68 -26.71
C GLU A 155 19.38 30.15 -27.58
N VAL A 156 18.80 31.03 -28.39
CA VAL A 156 17.72 30.66 -29.31
C VAL A 156 18.15 31.00 -30.73
N VAL A 157 18.24 29.98 -31.58
CA VAL A 157 18.49 30.15 -33.01
C VAL A 157 17.22 29.82 -33.76
N GLN A 158 16.71 30.79 -34.50
CA GLN A 158 15.50 30.63 -35.31
C GLN A 158 15.87 30.47 -36.79
N ASP A 159 15.13 29.60 -37.46
CA ASP A 159 15.22 29.40 -38.91
C ASP A 159 14.92 30.69 -39.68
N SER A 160 15.30 30.69 -40.97
CA SER A 160 15.02 31.82 -41.84
C SER A 160 13.52 32.09 -41.89
N ALA A 161 13.12 33.26 -41.40
CA ALA A 161 11.74 33.75 -41.44
C ALA A 161 11.15 33.76 -42.86
N LEU A 162 11.99 33.94 -43.89
CA LEU A 162 11.54 34.04 -45.28
C LEU A 162 11.48 32.68 -45.99
N THR A 163 12.41 31.77 -45.69
CA THR A 163 12.60 30.53 -46.46
C THR A 163 12.36 29.26 -45.66
N GLY A 164 12.19 29.35 -44.33
CA GLY A 164 12.17 28.19 -43.44
C GLY A 164 13.50 27.42 -43.43
N ALA A 165 14.55 28.01 -43.99
CA ALA A 165 15.82 27.33 -44.13
C ALA A 165 16.53 27.23 -42.77
N PHE A 166 16.95 26.01 -42.45
CA PHE A 166 17.75 25.69 -41.28
C PHE A 166 19.08 26.44 -41.28
N LYS A 167 19.33 27.25 -40.25
CA LYS A 167 20.55 28.08 -40.15
C LYS A 167 21.71 27.34 -39.51
N LYS A 168 22.23 26.32 -40.20
CA LYS A 168 23.35 25.50 -39.73
C LYS A 168 24.57 26.32 -39.32
N THR A 169 24.93 27.34 -40.10
CA THR A 169 26.10 28.19 -39.83
C THR A 169 25.96 28.97 -38.53
N ASP A 170 24.75 29.45 -38.23
CA ASP A 170 24.47 30.24 -37.03
C ASP A 170 24.59 29.36 -35.79
N ILE A 171 24.05 28.14 -35.85
CA ILE A 171 24.21 27.13 -34.78
C ILE A 171 25.68 26.77 -34.59
N GLN A 172 26.43 26.53 -35.68
CA GLN A 172 27.86 26.24 -35.60
C GLN A 172 28.65 27.38 -34.96
N ASN A 173 28.32 28.63 -35.29
CA ASN A 173 28.96 29.81 -34.69
C ASN A 173 28.64 29.94 -33.20
N VAL A 174 27.37 29.77 -32.80
CA VAL A 174 26.97 29.79 -31.38
C VAL A 174 27.72 28.70 -30.62
N LEU A 175 27.71 27.47 -31.10
CA LEU A 175 28.43 26.36 -30.47
C LEU A 175 29.93 26.66 -30.33
N ALA A 176 30.56 27.22 -31.34
CA ALA A 176 31.98 27.56 -31.32
C ALA A 176 32.30 28.67 -30.30
N VAL A 177 31.53 29.76 -30.28
CA VAL A 177 31.72 30.87 -29.33
C VAL A 177 31.61 30.39 -27.88
N TYR A 178 30.59 29.59 -27.60
CA TYR A 178 30.38 29.05 -26.26
C TYR A 178 31.45 28.04 -25.85
N ALA A 179 31.85 27.15 -26.76
CA ALA A 179 32.94 26.21 -26.50
C ALA A 179 34.27 26.91 -26.20
N LEU A 180 34.57 28.03 -26.88
CA LEU A 180 35.78 28.83 -26.64
C LEU A 180 35.77 29.52 -25.27
N ASP A 181 34.59 29.91 -24.76
CA ASP A 181 34.42 30.49 -23.42
C ASP A 181 34.21 29.41 -22.33
N GLY A 182 34.55 28.15 -22.63
CA GLY A 182 34.51 27.05 -21.67
C GLY A 182 33.12 26.52 -21.33
N TRP A 183 32.10 26.89 -22.12
CA TRP A 183 30.75 26.36 -21.97
C TRP A 183 30.58 25.06 -22.75
N ARG A 184 29.81 24.14 -22.17
CA ARG A 184 29.40 22.90 -22.81
C ARG A 184 27.93 23.00 -23.19
N LEU A 185 27.58 22.57 -24.41
CA LEU A 185 26.17 22.35 -24.74
C LEU A 185 25.62 21.19 -23.88
N HIS A 186 24.65 21.49 -23.02
CA HIS A 186 24.01 20.53 -22.13
C HIS A 186 22.75 19.93 -22.75
N THR A 187 21.91 20.77 -23.37
CA THR A 187 20.64 20.34 -23.95
C THR A 187 20.31 21.18 -25.18
N ALA A 188 19.69 20.56 -26.18
CA ALA A 188 19.10 21.25 -27.31
C ALA A 188 17.64 20.80 -27.46
N VAL A 189 16.73 21.76 -27.64
CA VAL A 189 15.30 21.52 -27.83
C VAL A 189 14.85 22.27 -29.07
N THR A 190 13.94 21.68 -29.85
CA THR A 190 13.33 22.35 -31.00
C THR A 190 11.86 22.64 -30.71
N ASN A 191 11.41 23.84 -31.05
CA ASN A 191 10.03 24.26 -30.98
C ASN A 191 9.56 24.76 -32.35
N GLU A 192 8.52 24.15 -32.91
CA GLU A 192 7.92 24.60 -34.17
C GLU A 192 7.02 25.81 -33.88
N LEU A 193 7.32 26.96 -34.49
CA LEU A 193 6.52 28.18 -34.32
C LEU A 193 5.35 28.29 -35.31
N GLY A 194 5.30 27.40 -36.30
CA GLY A 194 4.24 27.34 -37.32
C GLY A 194 4.64 27.95 -38.66
N LYS A 195 3.65 28.12 -39.54
CA LYS A 195 3.84 28.57 -40.93
C LYS A 195 3.80 30.09 -41.04
N MET A 196 4.84 30.71 -41.59
CA MET A 196 4.75 32.10 -42.05
C MET A 196 4.38 32.14 -43.53
N VAL A 197 3.38 32.96 -43.86
CA VAL A 197 2.97 33.27 -45.22
C VAL A 197 3.44 34.69 -45.55
N LEU A 198 4.59 34.82 -46.20
CA LEU A 198 4.96 36.10 -46.82
C LEU A 198 4.39 36.15 -48.24
N SER A 199 3.42 37.02 -48.47
CA SER A 199 2.88 37.31 -49.79
C SER A 199 3.58 38.54 -50.37
N ALA A 200 4.53 38.33 -51.29
CA ALA A 200 5.08 39.39 -52.14
C ALA A 200 4.66 39.14 -53.59
N ALA A 201 3.93 40.09 -54.19
CA ALA A 201 3.57 40.09 -55.61
C ALA A 201 2.91 38.79 -56.16
N GLY A 202 2.06 38.12 -55.37
CA GLY A 202 1.23 37.01 -55.86
C GLY A 202 1.90 35.62 -55.89
N ILE A 203 3.16 35.49 -55.45
CA ILE A 203 3.84 34.21 -55.25
C ILE A 203 4.01 34.00 -53.75
N GLY A 204 3.21 33.11 -53.16
CA GLY A 204 3.27 32.78 -51.73
C GLY A 204 4.26 31.66 -51.46
N THR A 205 5.31 31.93 -50.68
CA THR A 205 6.18 30.89 -50.13
C THR A 205 5.68 30.50 -48.74
N ASN A 206 5.24 29.26 -48.57
CA ASN A 206 4.89 28.70 -47.27
C ASN A 206 6.16 28.10 -46.63
N ALA A 207 6.67 28.74 -45.58
CA ALA A 207 7.79 28.25 -44.81
C ALA A 207 7.33 27.85 -43.41
N THR A 208 7.64 26.62 -43.00
CA THR A 208 7.59 26.23 -41.58
C THR A 208 8.81 26.80 -40.90
N VAL A 209 8.62 27.49 -39.78
CA VAL A 209 9.71 28.14 -39.04
C VAL A 209 9.87 27.45 -37.70
N ASP A 210 11.07 26.93 -37.47
CA ASP A 210 11.44 26.30 -36.21
C ASP A 210 12.38 27.20 -35.40
N GLN A 211 12.34 27.03 -34.08
CA GLN A 211 13.30 27.57 -33.13
C GLN A 211 14.08 26.44 -32.49
N MET A 212 15.39 26.58 -32.46
CA MET A 212 16.29 25.73 -31.69
C MET A 212 16.73 26.47 -30.43
N ILE A 213 16.38 25.92 -29.28
CA ILE A 213 16.79 26.40 -27.96
C ILE A 213 18.00 25.57 -27.53
N LEU A 214 19.13 26.22 -27.35
CA LEU A 214 20.39 25.63 -26.91
C LEU A 214 20.65 26.04 -25.46
N ILE A 215 20.74 25.07 -24.57
CA ILE A 215 21.06 25.26 -23.15
C ILE A 215 22.51 24.82 -22.93
N PHE A 216 23.34 25.78 -22.54
CA PHE A 216 24.73 25.58 -22.19
C PHE A 216 24.91 25.54 -20.68
N GLU A 217 25.89 24.78 -20.22
CA GLU A 217 26.32 24.74 -18.82
C GLU A 217 27.83 24.92 -18.71
N ARG A 218 28.27 25.56 -17.62
CA ARG A 218 29.69 25.70 -17.27
C ARG A 218 29.86 25.47 -15.78
N CYS A 219 30.86 24.68 -15.40
CA CYS A 219 31.18 24.40 -14.00
C CYS A 219 31.88 25.62 -13.38
N ILE A 220 31.32 26.18 -12.30
CA ILE A 220 31.88 27.31 -11.54
C ILE A 220 32.54 26.88 -10.22
N LYS A 221 32.32 25.63 -9.78
CA LYS A 221 33.01 25.01 -8.65
C LYS A 221 33.35 23.58 -8.99
N ASP A 222 34.63 23.28 -9.16
CA ASP A 222 35.10 21.91 -9.40
C ASP A 222 35.18 21.11 -8.08
N ARG A 223 34.95 19.80 -8.20
CA ARG A 223 35.10 18.79 -7.13
C ARG A 223 36.55 18.60 -6.69
N THR A 224 37.52 19.00 -7.50
CA THR A 224 38.96 18.74 -7.28
C THR A 224 39.66 19.81 -6.43
N LEU A 225 38.98 20.92 -6.10
CA LEU A 225 39.55 22.08 -5.39
C LEU A 225 39.29 22.10 -3.87
N GLU A 226 38.84 20.98 -3.28
CA GLU A 226 38.71 20.76 -1.82
C GLU A 226 39.74 19.73 -1.33
#